data_AF-A0A822YWU5-F1
#
_entry.id   AF-A0A822YWU5-F1
#
_cell.length_a   1.000
_cell.length_b   1.000
_cell.length_c   1.000
_cell.angle_alpha   90.00
_cell.angle_beta   90.00
_cell.angle_gamma   90.00
#
_symmetry.space_group_name_H-M   'P 1'
#
loop_
_entity.id
_entity.type
_entity.pdbx_description
1 polymer ?
#
loop_
_entity_poly.entity_id
_entity_poly.type
_entity_poly.pdbx_seq_one_letter_code
_entity_poly.pdbx_strand_id
1 'polypeptide(L)'
;MVTVKQFEDDLCLWKYIAAPEQPKCPWLPLKGIKVPLYWLGSHSAVDNGIPVDFSCIPEEQSLLDSLLLAQWEDRTWKGLLRYDITTCEMKVIDGKKKFIAQFNEGYLNPFPELEESKFFKKEDHLKFNCMRMQREALLFCVKSGEKTNPEFVHSSTIPNDATLVIVNVNPVEYGHVFLVPCGINSPPQCMDSRSLEMAIRVAVEINNCCFRVSFDYSPSYASGLYFQACYFSNPLPVELMPVVTLCGPWQERGMHIQEILNYPVKVLSVKGTGTLKSLIKVVAEICSSLQEQEIPYSLLMSDYGTKVFLFPQLHTLETSGSLSAWECAGHVVFKARSGYDEATEEDVLKRLGAFSLNDEQFGVEKERIERERAVAAAAAMAASVMSSLSLKPSPFLEKSAVRGLPSLARPSSSFKVQASGGKKIKTNTPYGPGGGMNLKNGLDASGRKPTGKGVYQFVDKYGANVDGYSPIYTPDEWSPSGDVYVGGTTGLAIWAVTLAGLLLGGALLVYNTSALAQ
;
A
#
# COMPACT_ATOMS: atom_id res chain seq x y z
N MET A 1 -36.65 18.22 60.37
CA MET A 1 -35.24 18.65 60.41
C MET A 1 -34.50 17.83 59.36
N VAL A 2 -34.13 18.48 58.25
CA VAL A 2 -33.00 18.26 57.33
C VAL A 2 -33.41 18.95 56.03
N THR A 3 -32.51 19.82 55.60
CA THR A 3 -32.74 21.02 54.81
C THR A 3 -32.48 20.74 53.33
N VAL A 4 -33.33 21.31 52.48
CA VAL A 4 -33.16 21.39 51.01
C VAL A 4 -31.90 22.18 50.65
N LYS A 5 -31.19 21.76 49.60
CA LYS A 5 -30.44 22.66 48.72
C LYS A 5 -30.59 22.24 47.26
N GLN A 6 -31.28 23.10 46.50
CA GLN A 6 -31.06 23.32 45.08
C GLN A 6 -29.64 23.87 44.86
N PHE A 7 -29.03 23.50 43.73
CA PHE A 7 -27.99 24.23 43.01
C PHE A 7 -28.29 23.94 41.52
N GLU A 8 -28.99 24.83 40.82
CA GLU A 8 -28.48 26.00 40.08
C GLU A 8 -27.45 25.66 38.99
N ASP A 9 -27.75 26.22 37.82
CA ASP A 9 -27.14 26.05 36.50
C ASP A 9 -25.61 26.13 36.46
N ASP A 10 -25.03 25.42 35.49
CA ASP A 10 -24.04 26.06 34.61
C ASP A 10 -24.03 25.39 33.23
N LEU A 11 -24.78 26.02 32.33
CA LEU A 11 -24.71 25.86 30.89
C LEU A 11 -23.36 26.43 30.42
N CYS A 12 -22.38 25.57 30.11
CA CYS A 12 -21.13 26.02 29.47
C CYS A 12 -20.99 25.39 28.07
N LEU A 13 -21.65 26.04 27.11
CA LEU A 13 -21.28 26.07 25.70
C LEU A 13 -19.81 26.53 25.59
N TRP A 14 -18.88 25.61 25.37
CA TRP A 14 -17.51 25.98 25.00
C TRP A 14 -17.45 26.21 23.50
N LYS A 15 -17.61 27.50 23.15
CA LYS A 15 -17.19 28.06 21.87
C LYS A 15 -15.71 27.71 21.64
N TYR A 16 -15.44 27.15 20.47
CA TYR A 16 -14.12 27.16 19.84
C TYR A 16 -13.56 28.59 19.88
N ILE A 17 -12.57 28.83 20.74
CA ILE A 17 -11.71 30.00 20.65
C ILE A 17 -10.39 29.50 20.08
N ALA A 18 -10.12 29.90 18.84
CA ALA A 18 -8.84 29.75 18.19
C ALA A 18 -7.78 30.53 18.98
N ALA A 19 -6.88 29.81 19.65
CA ALA A 19 -5.59 30.33 20.11
C ALA A 19 -4.48 29.69 19.25
N PRO A 20 -3.51 30.47 18.74
CA PRO A 20 -2.51 29.99 17.79
C PRO A 20 -1.32 29.38 18.55
N GLU A 21 -1.52 28.23 19.18
CA GLU A 21 -0.40 27.37 19.56
C GLU A 21 -0.64 25.99 18.99
N GLN A 22 0.18 25.64 18.01
CA GLN A 22 0.15 24.33 17.37
C GLN A 22 0.33 23.24 18.43
N PRO A 23 -0.55 22.22 18.48
CA PRO A 23 -0.25 21.04 19.27
C PRO A 23 0.95 20.36 18.59
N LYS A 24 2.12 20.47 19.22
CA LYS A 24 3.31 19.69 18.84
C LYS A 24 2.90 18.21 18.88
N CYS A 25 2.91 17.56 17.72
CA CYS A 25 2.64 16.13 17.59
C CYS A 25 3.55 15.33 18.55
N PRO A 26 3.03 14.37 19.32
CA PRO A 26 3.78 13.66 20.37
C PRO A 26 4.64 12.50 19.83
N TRP A 27 5.06 12.53 18.56
CA TRP A 27 5.92 11.49 18.00
C TRP A 27 7.40 11.79 18.31
N LEU A 28 8.11 10.76 18.77
CA LEU A 28 9.55 10.63 19.01
C LEU A 28 10.46 11.77 18.48
N PRO A 29 11.49 12.20 19.24
CA PRO A 29 12.66 12.81 18.61
C PRO A 29 13.43 11.72 17.84
N LEU A 30 13.00 11.40 16.62
CA LEU A 30 13.65 10.47 15.67
C LEU A 30 15.01 11.00 15.16
N LYS A 31 15.46 12.14 15.69
CA LYS A 31 16.66 12.84 15.27
C LYS A 31 17.90 12.01 15.62
N GLY A 32 18.66 11.62 14.60
CA GLY A 32 19.93 10.88 14.74
C GLY A 32 19.79 9.36 14.76
N ILE A 33 18.59 8.80 14.66
CA ILE A 33 18.39 7.36 14.47
C ILE A 33 18.75 7.01 13.01
N LYS A 34 19.61 6.00 12.84
CA LYS A 34 19.93 5.41 11.55
C LYS A 34 19.25 4.05 11.43
N VAL A 35 18.54 3.82 10.34
CA VAL A 35 17.85 2.56 10.06
C VAL A 35 17.96 2.22 8.58
N PRO A 36 17.77 0.95 8.21
CA PRO A 36 17.65 0.59 6.81
C PRO A 36 16.49 1.35 6.15
N LEU A 37 16.68 1.78 4.92
CA LEU A 37 15.71 2.54 4.14
C LEU A 37 15.49 1.85 2.79
N TYR A 38 14.25 1.49 2.52
CA TYR A 38 13.80 0.96 1.26
C TYR A 38 13.10 2.06 0.45
N TRP A 39 13.60 2.32 -0.75
CA TRP A 39 12.96 3.20 -1.73
C TRP A 39 12.14 2.37 -2.68
N LEU A 40 10.83 2.59 -2.68
CA LEU A 40 9.92 2.00 -3.66
C LEU A 40 10.22 2.56 -5.05
N GLY A 41 10.12 1.70 -6.07
CA GLY A 41 10.22 2.15 -7.46
C GLY A 41 9.17 3.20 -7.81
N SER A 42 9.51 4.09 -8.74
CA SER A 42 8.59 5.05 -9.32
C SER A 42 7.73 4.33 -10.34
N HIS A 43 6.45 4.17 -10.02
CA HIS A 43 5.46 3.63 -10.94
C HIS A 43 5.06 4.66 -12.02
N SER A 44 6.01 5.39 -12.59
CA SER A 44 5.75 6.34 -13.69
C SER A 44 5.23 5.64 -14.96
N ALA A 45 5.52 4.34 -15.13
CA ALA A 45 4.90 3.51 -16.15
C ALA A 45 3.41 3.20 -15.87
N VAL A 46 2.99 3.16 -14.60
CA VAL A 46 1.58 2.97 -14.15
C VAL A 46 0.79 4.29 -14.19
N ASP A 47 1.48 5.42 -14.06
CA ASP A 47 0.87 6.76 -14.09
C ASP A 47 0.51 7.21 -15.53
N ASN A 48 1.07 6.56 -16.56
CA ASN A 48 0.81 6.84 -17.98
C ASN A 48 -0.43 6.12 -18.55
N GLY A 49 -1.29 5.53 -17.72
CA GLY A 49 -2.56 4.95 -18.17
C GLY A 49 -2.42 3.61 -18.92
N ILE A 50 -1.27 2.95 -18.84
CA ILE A 50 -1.14 1.57 -19.29
C ILE A 50 -1.84 0.69 -18.23
N PRO A 51 -2.79 -0.18 -18.62
CA PRO A 51 -3.38 -1.15 -17.70
C PRO A 51 -2.27 -1.97 -17.07
N VAL A 52 -2.21 -1.98 -15.74
CA VAL A 52 -1.32 -2.91 -15.05
C VAL A 52 -1.98 -4.27 -15.20
N ASP A 53 -1.39 -5.12 -16.03
CA ASP A 53 -1.80 -6.52 -16.09
C ASP A 53 -1.31 -7.20 -14.82
N PHE A 54 -2.16 -7.21 -13.80
CA PHE A 54 -1.91 -7.88 -12.53
C PHE A 54 -1.80 -9.42 -12.67
N SER A 55 -1.97 -9.97 -13.88
CA SER A 55 -1.89 -11.42 -14.12
C SER A 55 -0.49 -11.95 -14.44
N CYS A 56 0.50 -11.08 -14.69
CA CYS A 56 1.82 -11.49 -15.21
C CYS A 56 3.01 -10.76 -14.55
N ILE A 57 3.02 -10.61 -13.23
CA ILE A 57 4.29 -10.31 -12.53
C ILE A 57 5.04 -11.64 -12.42
N PRO A 58 6.25 -11.79 -13.01
CA PRO A 58 7.06 -12.98 -12.77
C PRO A 58 7.25 -13.19 -11.26
N GLU A 59 7.27 -14.43 -10.80
CA GLU A 59 7.58 -14.81 -9.40
C GLU A 59 9.05 -14.51 -9.05
N GLU A 60 9.55 -13.32 -9.37
CA GLU A 60 10.78 -12.82 -8.81
C GLU A 60 10.50 -12.42 -7.36
N GLN A 61 11.22 -13.06 -6.44
CA GLN A 61 11.09 -12.82 -5.02
C GLN A 61 11.38 -11.35 -4.70
N SER A 62 10.41 -10.66 -4.12
CA SER A 62 10.54 -9.23 -3.79
C SER A 62 11.64 -9.02 -2.76
N LEU A 63 12.49 -8.01 -2.99
CA LEU A 63 13.50 -7.59 -2.03
C LEU A 63 12.86 -7.05 -0.75
N LEU A 64 11.71 -6.36 -0.86
CA LEU A 64 10.98 -5.84 0.28
C LEU A 64 10.39 -6.98 1.13
N ASP A 65 9.86 -8.02 0.49
CA ASP A 65 9.31 -9.21 1.16
C ASP A 65 10.40 -9.92 1.96
N SER A 66 11.53 -10.20 1.30
CA SER A 66 12.71 -10.81 1.92
C SER A 66 13.27 -9.98 3.08
N LEU A 67 13.34 -8.65 2.91
CA LEU A 67 13.79 -7.74 3.96
C LEU A 67 12.84 -7.76 5.16
N LEU A 68 11.52 -7.71 4.93
CA LEU A 68 10.53 -7.71 5.99
C LEU A 68 10.61 -8.98 6.82
N LEU A 69 10.57 -10.15 6.15
CA LEU A 69 10.64 -11.45 6.82
C LEU A 69 11.97 -11.63 7.56
N ALA A 70 13.11 -11.36 6.92
CA ALA A 70 14.41 -11.50 7.57
C ALA A 70 14.57 -10.59 8.80
N GLN A 71 14.08 -9.34 8.73
CA GLN A 71 14.12 -8.45 9.89
C GLN A 71 13.16 -8.95 10.98
N TRP A 72 11.94 -9.37 10.63
CA TRP A 72 10.96 -9.88 11.59
C TRP A 72 11.45 -11.16 12.30
N GLU A 73 12.00 -12.12 11.55
CA GLU A 73 12.59 -13.35 12.08
C GLU A 73 13.77 -13.07 13.02
N ASP A 74 14.64 -12.11 12.68
CA ASP A 74 15.72 -11.66 13.57
C ASP A 74 15.19 -11.12 14.91
N ARG A 75 14.04 -10.44 14.93
CA ARG A 75 13.44 -9.93 16.19
C ARG A 75 12.81 -11.07 16.98
N THR A 76 12.24 -12.06 16.29
CA THR A 76 11.74 -13.29 16.90
C THR A 76 12.87 -14.07 17.56
N TRP A 77 13.98 -14.28 16.85
CA TRP A 77 15.18 -14.96 17.37
C TRP A 77 15.79 -14.25 18.59
N LYS A 78 15.69 -12.92 18.63
CA LYS A 78 16.12 -12.10 19.79
C LYS A 78 15.14 -12.12 20.96
N GLY A 79 14.00 -12.80 20.85
CA GLY A 79 13.00 -12.91 21.92
C GLY A 79 12.22 -11.62 22.17
N LEU A 80 12.05 -10.77 21.15
CA LEU A 80 11.33 -9.49 21.28
C LEU A 80 9.81 -9.63 21.19
N LEU A 81 9.33 -10.70 20.57
CA LEU A 81 7.92 -11.04 20.50
C LEU A 81 7.48 -11.71 21.80
N ARG A 82 6.22 -11.48 22.20
CA ARG A 82 5.71 -12.00 23.47
C ARG A 82 5.51 -13.51 23.49
N TYR A 83 5.25 -14.10 22.34
CA TYR A 83 5.02 -15.52 22.16
C TYR A 83 5.41 -15.94 20.74
N ASP A 84 5.67 -17.22 20.56
CA ASP A 84 5.95 -17.80 19.25
C ASP A 84 4.62 -18.07 18.53
N ILE A 85 4.34 -17.27 17.51
CA ILE A 85 3.11 -17.37 16.73
C ILE A 85 2.95 -18.73 16.03
N THR A 86 4.06 -19.41 15.71
CA THR A 86 4.04 -20.71 15.04
C THR A 86 3.54 -21.85 15.93
N THR A 87 3.48 -21.60 17.24
CA THR A 87 2.96 -22.55 18.24
C THR A 87 1.48 -22.34 18.55
N CYS A 88 0.87 -21.26 18.05
CA CYS A 88 -0.53 -20.95 18.32
C CYS A 88 -1.48 -21.94 17.63
N GLU A 89 -2.43 -22.47 18.39
CA GLU A 89 -3.43 -23.41 17.87
C GLU A 89 -4.45 -22.68 16.99
N MET A 90 -4.69 -23.22 15.79
CA MET A 90 -5.69 -22.72 14.85
C MET A 90 -6.61 -23.85 14.41
N LYS A 91 -7.91 -23.54 14.27
CA LYS A 91 -8.89 -24.47 13.70
C LYS A 91 -9.88 -23.71 12.83
N VAL A 92 -10.41 -24.40 11.83
CA VAL A 92 -11.58 -23.93 11.09
C VAL A 92 -12.81 -24.33 11.90
N ILE A 93 -13.64 -23.35 12.25
CA ILE A 93 -14.91 -23.57 12.93
C ILE A 93 -15.85 -24.33 11.98
N ASP A 94 -16.50 -25.37 12.50
CA ASP A 94 -17.44 -26.14 11.70
C ASP A 94 -18.66 -25.28 11.33
N GLY A 95 -19.07 -25.37 10.08
CA GLY A 95 -20.01 -24.42 9.49
C GLY A 95 -19.77 -24.12 8.01
N LYS A 96 -20.65 -23.31 7.43
CA LYS A 96 -20.65 -22.96 5.99
C LYS A 96 -19.70 -21.81 5.67
N LYS A 97 -19.44 -20.91 6.61
CA LYS A 97 -18.59 -19.72 6.45
C LYS A 97 -17.11 -20.04 6.61
N LYS A 98 -16.78 -21.18 7.24
CA LYS A 98 -15.39 -21.61 7.46
C LYS A 98 -14.56 -20.57 8.21
N PHE A 99 -15.17 -19.94 9.22
CA PHE A 99 -14.46 -19.01 10.10
C PHE A 99 -13.24 -19.68 10.74
N ILE A 100 -12.20 -18.88 10.99
CA ILE A 100 -10.95 -19.34 11.57
C ILE A 100 -10.93 -18.91 13.03
N ALA A 101 -10.75 -19.87 13.93
CA ALA A 101 -10.48 -19.62 15.34
C ALA A 101 -8.99 -19.84 15.60
N GLN A 102 -8.37 -18.91 16.31
CA GLN A 102 -6.99 -19.01 16.76
C GLN A 102 -6.92 -18.77 18.27
N PHE A 103 -6.18 -19.60 18.99
CA PHE A 103 -5.96 -19.44 20.42
C PHE A 103 -4.60 -18.80 20.72
N ASN A 104 -4.62 -17.62 21.33
CA ASN A 104 -3.42 -16.90 21.77
C ASN A 104 -3.56 -16.51 23.25
N GLU A 105 -3.04 -17.35 24.16
CA GLU A 105 -3.08 -17.11 25.61
C GLU A 105 -2.47 -15.76 26.03
N GLY A 106 -1.40 -15.34 25.34
CA GLY A 106 -0.69 -14.08 25.58
C GLY A 106 -1.20 -12.87 24.78
N TYR A 107 -2.27 -13.01 23.99
CA TYR A 107 -2.76 -11.92 23.14
C TYR A 107 -3.46 -10.85 23.97
N LEU A 108 -2.80 -9.70 24.11
CA LEU A 108 -3.47 -8.48 24.53
C LEU A 108 -3.91 -7.75 23.28
N ASN A 109 -5.18 -7.33 23.24
CA ASN A 109 -5.58 -6.32 22.27
C ASN A 109 -4.63 -5.13 22.44
N PRO A 110 -4.13 -4.50 21.35
CA PRO A 110 -3.34 -3.27 21.45
C PRO A 110 -4.09 -2.17 22.22
N PHE A 111 -5.43 -2.28 22.28
CA PHE A 111 -6.34 -1.44 23.05
C PHE A 111 -7.23 -2.33 23.90
N PRO A 112 -7.19 -2.21 25.25
CA PRO A 112 -8.08 -2.99 26.10
C PRO A 112 -9.54 -2.64 25.81
N GLU A 113 -10.39 -3.67 25.63
CA GLU A 113 -11.83 -3.52 25.86
C GLU A 113 -11.98 -3.07 27.31
N LEU A 114 -12.56 -1.88 27.48
CA LEU A 114 -12.62 -1.19 28.76
C LEU A 114 -13.67 -1.87 29.66
N GLU A 115 -13.29 -2.95 30.35
CA GLU A 115 -14.01 -3.32 31.56
C GLU A 115 -13.72 -2.26 32.64
N GLU A 116 -14.79 -1.78 33.23
CA GLU A 116 -14.89 -0.69 34.18
C GLU A 116 -13.77 -0.63 35.22
N SER A 117 -12.93 0.41 35.13
CA SER A 117 -12.25 0.94 36.31
C SER A 117 -12.61 2.42 36.48
N LYS A 118 -13.62 2.66 37.33
CA LYS A 118 -13.74 3.91 38.09
C LYS A 118 -12.37 4.20 38.71
N PHE A 119 -11.91 5.46 38.64
CA PHE A 119 -10.59 5.97 39.03
C PHE A 119 -9.49 5.92 37.95
N PHE A 120 -9.51 6.80 36.95
CA PHE A 120 -8.27 7.46 36.50
C PHE A 120 -8.58 8.85 35.90
N LYS A 121 -8.56 9.87 36.76
CA LYS A 121 -8.16 11.24 36.35
C LYS A 121 -6.64 11.31 36.45
N LYS A 122 -5.93 11.15 35.33
CA LYS A 122 -4.66 11.84 35.02
C LYS A 122 -4.23 11.53 33.59
N GLU A 123 -3.68 12.53 32.94
CA GLU A 123 -3.22 12.57 31.55
C GLU A 123 -2.35 11.38 31.14
N ASP A 124 -2.44 11.02 29.85
CA ASP A 124 -1.44 10.25 29.10
C ASP A 124 -1.21 8.77 29.46
N HIS A 125 -2.26 7.95 29.53
CA HIS A 125 -2.10 6.49 29.58
C HIS A 125 -1.88 5.83 28.20
N LEU A 126 -2.10 6.59 27.11
CA LEU A 126 -1.75 6.23 25.72
C LEU A 126 -0.28 6.55 25.37
N LYS A 127 0.51 6.93 26.37
CA LYS A 127 1.97 6.89 26.33
C LYS A 127 2.43 5.43 26.25
N PHE A 128 2.31 4.86 25.05
CA PHE A 128 3.08 3.74 24.52
C PHE A 128 3.92 2.99 25.57
N ASN A 129 3.43 1.85 26.06
CA ASN A 129 4.32 0.85 26.69
C ASN A 129 5.43 0.35 25.74
N CYS A 130 5.43 0.80 24.47
CA CYS A 130 6.55 0.69 23.55
C CYS A 130 7.74 1.58 23.91
N MET A 131 7.61 2.63 24.74
CA MET A 131 8.63 3.70 24.94
C MET A 131 10.00 3.27 25.48
N ARG A 132 10.21 2.01 25.84
CA ARG A 132 11.54 1.44 26.17
C ARG A 132 12.09 0.48 25.10
N MET A 133 11.24 -0.02 24.20
CA MET A 133 11.50 -1.06 23.18
C MET A 133 11.71 -0.50 21.75
N GLN A 134 11.62 0.84 21.56
CA GLN A 134 11.35 1.44 20.24
C GLN A 134 12.48 1.37 19.21
N ARG A 135 13.75 1.18 19.61
CA ARG A 135 14.84 1.00 18.63
C ARG A 135 14.91 -0.42 18.10
N GLU A 136 14.71 -1.41 18.97
CA GLU A 136 14.82 -2.83 18.60
C GLU A 136 13.57 -3.30 17.84
N ALA A 137 12.41 -2.70 18.15
CA ALA A 137 11.16 -2.94 17.43
C ALA A 137 11.11 -2.31 16.03
N LEU A 138 11.90 -1.27 15.77
CA LEU A 138 11.97 -0.64 14.44
C LEU A 138 12.77 -1.54 13.48
N LEU A 139 12.14 -1.95 12.38
CA LEU A 139 12.77 -2.83 11.41
C LEU A 139 13.54 -2.01 10.36
N PHE A 140 12.81 -1.16 9.64
CA PHE A 140 13.33 -0.29 8.58
C PHE A 140 12.29 0.77 8.22
N CYS A 141 12.62 1.65 7.30
CA CYS A 141 11.70 2.64 6.74
C CYS A 141 11.45 2.37 5.26
N VAL A 142 10.25 2.70 4.78
CA VAL A 142 9.89 2.68 3.36
C VAL A 142 9.60 4.11 2.90
N LYS A 143 10.04 4.47 1.70
CA LYS A 143 9.73 5.77 1.08
C LYS A 143 9.51 5.62 -0.42
N SER A 144 8.65 6.46 -1.00
CA SER A 144 8.55 6.55 -2.46
C SER A 144 9.86 7.06 -3.06
N GLY A 145 10.44 6.30 -3.99
CA GLY A 145 11.56 6.73 -4.83
C GLY A 145 11.11 7.42 -6.12
N GLU A 146 12.07 8.11 -6.75
CA GLU A 146 11.88 8.78 -8.05
C GLU A 146 12.34 7.91 -9.23
N LYS A 147 13.24 6.96 -8.97
CA LYS A 147 13.77 6.01 -9.96
C LYS A 147 12.81 4.86 -10.17
N THR A 148 12.78 4.29 -11.38
CA THR A 148 11.88 3.18 -11.73
C THR A 148 12.13 1.94 -10.88
N ASN A 149 13.39 1.63 -10.57
CA ASN A 149 13.77 0.45 -9.81
C ASN A 149 13.84 0.78 -8.32
N PRO A 150 13.44 -0.17 -7.45
CA PRO A 150 13.57 -0.01 -6.01
C PRO A 150 15.05 0.03 -5.60
N GLU A 151 15.34 0.76 -4.51
CA GLU A 151 16.70 0.87 -3.97
C GLU A 151 16.72 0.62 -2.47
N PHE A 152 17.71 -0.14 -2.00
CA PHE A 152 17.90 -0.39 -0.58
C PHE A 152 19.15 0.30 -0.05
N VAL A 153 19.00 1.04 1.05
CA VAL A 153 20.09 1.72 1.75
C VAL A 153 20.20 1.13 3.15
N HIS A 154 21.31 0.45 3.43
CA HIS A 154 21.53 -0.26 4.71
C HIS A 154 21.40 0.62 5.96
N SER A 155 21.70 1.91 5.85
CA SER A 155 21.66 2.83 6.98
C SER A 155 21.46 4.26 6.49
N SER A 156 20.28 4.81 6.75
CA SER A 156 19.92 6.19 6.46
C SER A 156 19.30 6.85 7.69
N THR A 157 19.40 8.17 7.80
CA THR A 157 18.54 8.93 8.71
C THR A 157 17.10 8.82 8.24
N ILE A 158 16.15 8.69 9.16
CA ILE A 158 14.72 8.59 8.83
C ILE A 158 14.30 9.82 8.02
N PRO A 159 13.94 9.66 6.72
CA PRO A 159 13.51 10.79 5.93
C PRO A 159 12.15 11.31 6.40
N ASN A 160 11.89 12.59 6.18
CA ASN A 160 10.52 13.11 6.25
C ASN A 160 9.64 12.36 5.26
N ASP A 161 8.38 12.13 5.64
CA ASP A 161 7.37 11.41 4.86
C ASP A 161 7.68 9.94 4.55
N ALA A 162 8.60 9.31 5.29
CA ALA A 162 8.78 7.86 5.23
C ALA A 162 7.68 7.15 6.01
N THR A 163 7.40 5.90 5.67
CA THR A 163 6.58 5.00 6.48
C THR A 163 7.51 4.11 7.30
N LEU A 164 7.39 4.11 8.62
CA LEU A 164 8.14 3.21 9.49
C LEU A 164 7.52 1.82 9.44
N VAL A 165 8.37 0.80 9.37
CA VAL A 165 7.96 -0.60 9.54
C VAL A 165 8.44 -1.05 10.91
N ILE A 166 7.49 -1.32 11.80
CA ILE A 166 7.73 -1.63 13.21
C ILE A 166 7.17 -3.02 13.51
N VAL A 167 7.91 -3.89 14.18
CA VAL A 167 7.40 -5.20 14.56
C VAL A 167 6.24 -5.08 15.54
N ASN A 168 5.19 -5.88 15.35
CA ASN A 168 4.16 -6.04 16.37
C ASN A 168 4.62 -7.11 17.36
N VAL A 169 4.90 -6.71 18.60
CA VAL A 169 5.34 -7.63 19.66
C VAL A 169 4.24 -8.61 20.09
N ASN A 170 2.98 -8.36 19.72
CA ASN A 170 1.83 -9.25 19.88
C ASN A 170 1.34 -9.68 18.49
N PRO A 171 2.09 -10.54 17.77
CA PRO A 171 1.72 -10.93 16.42
C PRO A 171 0.37 -11.66 16.39
N VAL A 172 -0.44 -11.37 15.36
CA VAL A 172 -1.68 -12.11 15.08
C VAL A 172 -1.34 -13.28 14.17
N GLU A 173 -0.40 -13.07 13.25
CA GLU A 173 0.12 -14.07 12.34
C GLU A 173 1.60 -13.77 12.03
N TYR A 174 2.27 -14.68 11.33
CA TYR A 174 3.63 -14.54 10.82
C TYR A 174 3.87 -13.17 10.16
N GLY A 175 5.04 -12.58 10.42
CA GLY A 175 5.43 -11.30 9.84
C GLY A 175 4.60 -10.09 10.29
N HIS A 176 3.86 -10.15 11.41
CA HIS A 176 3.01 -9.04 11.86
C HIS A 176 3.82 -7.77 12.17
N VAL A 177 3.56 -6.71 11.42
CA VAL A 177 4.17 -5.38 11.53
C VAL A 177 3.12 -4.27 11.53
N PHE A 178 3.52 -3.11 12.05
CA PHE A 178 2.83 -1.84 11.88
C PHE A 178 3.51 -1.01 10.79
N LEU A 179 2.71 -0.38 9.92
CA LEU A 179 3.15 0.63 8.96
C LEU A 179 2.72 2.01 9.48
N VAL A 180 3.67 2.84 9.90
CA VAL A 180 3.40 4.13 10.55
C VAL A 180 3.92 5.28 9.70
N PRO A 181 3.05 6.07 9.04
CA PRO A 181 3.47 7.25 8.27
C PRO A 181 4.15 8.30 9.16
N CYS A 182 5.35 8.77 8.79
CA CYS A 182 6.06 9.84 9.48
C CYS A 182 5.69 11.22 8.94
N GLY A 183 5.62 12.22 9.83
CA GLY A 183 5.65 13.63 9.45
C GLY A 183 4.34 14.19 8.90
N ILE A 184 3.25 13.43 8.97
CA ILE A 184 1.94 13.90 8.53
C ILE A 184 1.25 14.56 9.73
N ASN A 185 0.97 15.86 9.62
CA ASN A 185 0.20 16.65 10.60
C ASN A 185 -1.31 16.34 10.56
N SER A 186 -1.70 15.13 10.17
CA SER A 186 -3.11 14.74 10.09
C SER A 186 -3.69 14.61 11.50
N PRO A 187 -4.99 14.94 11.69
CA PRO A 187 -5.66 14.66 12.94
C PRO A 187 -5.58 13.15 13.27
N PRO A 188 -5.61 12.78 14.57
CA PRO A 188 -5.58 11.38 15.02
C PRO A 188 -6.55 10.52 14.20
N GLN A 189 -6.06 9.37 13.73
CA GLN A 189 -6.77 8.36 12.92
C GLN A 189 -7.38 8.80 11.57
N CYS A 190 -7.19 10.04 11.09
CA CYS A 190 -7.72 10.41 9.80
C CYS A 190 -6.83 9.88 8.66
N MET A 191 -7.28 8.83 7.96
CA MET A 191 -6.59 8.29 6.80
C MET A 191 -6.62 9.28 5.64
N ASP A 192 -5.45 9.79 5.26
CA ASP A 192 -5.29 10.59 4.06
C ASP A 192 -4.89 9.71 2.84
N SER A 193 -5.13 10.25 1.64
CA SER A 193 -4.85 9.57 0.36
C SER A 193 -3.38 9.16 0.19
N ARG A 194 -2.44 9.93 0.74
CA ARG A 194 -1.00 9.64 0.65
C ARG A 194 -0.62 8.46 1.54
N SER A 195 -1.18 8.40 2.74
CA SER A 195 -1.00 7.28 3.67
C SER A 195 -1.57 5.98 3.08
N LEU A 196 -2.76 6.04 2.50
CA LEU A 196 -3.38 4.91 1.78
C LEU A 196 -2.54 4.48 0.57
N GLU A 197 -2.07 5.43 -0.25
CA GLU A 197 -1.19 5.16 -1.39
C GLU A 197 0.06 4.40 -0.93
N MET A 198 0.73 4.87 0.13
CA MET A 198 1.94 4.22 0.62
C MET A 198 1.68 2.80 1.12
N ALA A 199 0.58 2.57 1.84
CA ALA A 199 0.19 1.23 2.30
C ALA A 199 -0.08 0.27 1.13
N ILE A 200 -0.84 0.73 0.13
CA ILE A 200 -1.12 -0.05 -1.08
C ILE A 200 0.17 -0.34 -1.86
N ARG A 201 1.04 0.65 -2.04
CA ARG A 201 2.32 0.45 -2.76
C ARG A 201 3.26 -0.50 -2.02
N VAL A 202 3.26 -0.51 -0.69
CA VAL A 202 3.97 -1.53 0.08
C VAL A 202 3.42 -2.92 -0.23
N ALA A 203 2.09 -3.11 -0.23
CA ALA A 203 1.48 -4.40 -0.56
C ALA A 203 1.82 -4.88 -1.99
N VAL A 204 1.79 -3.95 -2.97
CA VAL A 204 2.17 -4.24 -4.36
C VAL A 204 3.65 -4.59 -4.48
N GLU A 205 4.55 -3.85 -3.82
CA GLU A 205 5.99 -4.10 -3.87
C GLU A 205 6.38 -5.40 -3.16
N ILE A 206 5.71 -5.76 -2.06
CA ILE A 206 5.89 -7.07 -1.40
C ILE A 206 5.58 -8.21 -2.39
N ASN A 207 4.64 -8.01 -3.32
CA ASN A 207 4.33 -8.95 -4.39
C ASN A 207 4.07 -10.39 -3.88
N ASN A 208 3.36 -10.51 -2.75
CA ASN A 208 3.04 -11.78 -2.12
C ASN A 208 1.54 -11.83 -1.79
N CYS A 209 0.79 -12.79 -2.36
CA CYS A 209 -0.64 -12.92 -2.12
C CYS A 209 -0.96 -13.24 -0.66
N CYS A 210 0.00 -13.82 0.09
CA CYS A 210 -0.14 -14.12 1.50
C CYS A 210 -0.17 -12.84 2.35
N PHE A 211 0.47 -11.76 1.91
CA PHE A 211 0.58 -10.51 2.66
C PHE A 211 -0.71 -9.70 2.60
N ARG A 212 -1.31 -9.46 3.76
CA ARG A 212 -2.49 -8.59 3.91
C ARG A 212 -2.10 -7.34 4.68
N VAL A 213 -2.68 -6.20 4.29
CA VAL A 213 -2.56 -4.93 5.01
C VAL A 213 -3.95 -4.53 5.50
N SER A 214 -4.08 -4.07 6.73
CA SER A 214 -5.35 -3.63 7.29
C SER A 214 -5.25 -2.29 8.01
N PHE A 215 -6.40 -1.64 8.13
CA PHE A 215 -6.56 -0.38 8.84
C PHE A 215 -7.92 -0.37 9.54
N ASP A 216 -7.95 0.14 10.77
CA ASP A 216 -9.17 0.25 11.57
C ASP A 216 -9.38 1.73 11.93
N TYR A 217 -10.54 2.26 11.58
CA TYR A 217 -10.98 3.62 11.91
C TYR A 217 -12.13 3.55 12.90
N SER A 218 -12.04 4.34 13.97
CA SER A 218 -13.18 4.53 14.87
C SER A 218 -13.17 5.93 15.50
N PRO A 219 -14.30 6.66 15.48
CA PRO A 219 -14.39 8.04 15.96
C PRO A 219 -14.07 8.18 17.45
N SER A 220 -14.28 7.13 18.24
CA SER A 220 -14.08 7.15 19.71
C SER A 220 -12.62 7.02 20.14
N TYR A 221 -11.68 6.70 19.24
CA TYR A 221 -10.28 6.46 19.58
C TYR A 221 -9.37 7.58 19.10
N ALA A 222 -8.62 8.18 20.02
CA ALA A 222 -7.65 9.23 19.73
C ALA A 222 -6.23 8.69 19.43
N SER A 223 -6.10 7.56 18.73
CA SER A 223 -4.77 7.00 18.42
C SER A 223 -4.14 7.63 17.17
N GLY A 224 -2.84 7.43 17.02
CA GLY A 224 -2.14 7.75 15.77
C GLY A 224 -2.64 6.93 14.58
N LEU A 225 -2.44 7.44 13.36
CA LEU A 225 -2.65 6.71 12.10
C LEU A 225 -1.57 5.64 11.93
N TYR A 226 -1.97 4.38 11.79
CA TYR A 226 -1.08 3.27 11.43
C TYR A 226 -1.88 2.18 10.71
N PHE A 227 -1.20 1.42 9.84
CA PHE A 227 -1.73 0.20 9.27
C PHE A 227 -1.11 -1.01 9.96
N GLN A 228 -1.81 -2.15 9.94
CA GLN A 228 -1.29 -3.44 10.35
C GLN A 228 -1.03 -4.29 9.12
N ALA A 229 -0.04 -5.17 9.14
CA ALA A 229 0.17 -6.11 8.04
C ALA A 229 0.79 -7.42 8.51
N CYS A 230 0.35 -8.55 7.96
CA CYS A 230 0.86 -9.89 8.28
C CYS A 230 0.54 -10.90 7.15
N TYR A 231 1.08 -12.12 7.25
CA TYR A 231 1.01 -13.13 6.19
C TYR A 231 -0.01 -14.23 6.50
N PHE A 232 -1.16 -14.21 5.86
CA PHE A 232 -2.13 -15.31 5.92
C PHE A 232 -1.85 -16.32 4.81
N SER A 233 -1.42 -17.53 5.18
CA SER A 233 -1.11 -18.59 4.21
C SER A 233 -2.36 -19.07 3.45
N ASN A 234 -3.53 -18.98 4.07
CA ASN A 234 -4.81 -19.38 3.49
C ASN A 234 -5.68 -18.15 3.21
N PRO A 235 -6.61 -18.23 2.24
CA PRO A 235 -7.61 -17.19 2.04
C PRO A 235 -8.45 -16.98 3.29
N LEU A 236 -8.77 -15.72 3.59
CA LEU A 236 -9.66 -15.37 4.69
C LEU A 236 -11.12 -15.70 4.31
N PRO A 237 -11.99 -16.08 5.25
CA PRO A 237 -13.39 -16.44 4.97
C PRO A 237 -14.14 -15.44 4.08
N VAL A 238 -13.98 -14.14 4.31
CA VAL A 238 -14.61 -13.09 3.47
C VAL A 238 -14.14 -13.14 2.01
N GLU A 239 -12.89 -13.54 1.75
CA GLU A 239 -12.31 -13.60 0.40
C GLU A 239 -12.94 -14.71 -0.45
N LEU A 240 -13.54 -15.72 0.20
CA LEU A 240 -14.19 -16.87 -0.43
C LEU A 240 -15.69 -16.68 -0.68
N MET A 241 -16.26 -15.55 -0.23
CA MET A 241 -17.69 -15.32 -0.31
C MET A 241 -18.15 -14.91 -1.71
N PRO A 242 -19.38 -15.31 -2.10
CA PRO A 242 -19.96 -14.89 -3.37
C PRO A 242 -20.14 -13.38 -3.39
N VAL A 243 -19.99 -12.78 -4.56
CA VAL A 243 -20.04 -11.33 -4.75
C VAL A 243 -21.03 -10.93 -5.82
N VAL A 244 -21.61 -9.74 -5.69
CA VAL A 244 -22.39 -9.10 -6.73
C VAL A 244 -21.75 -7.76 -7.09
N THR A 245 -21.47 -7.54 -8.38
CA THR A 245 -20.88 -6.30 -8.87
C THR A 245 -21.92 -5.19 -8.90
N LEU A 246 -21.61 -4.05 -8.29
CA LEU A 246 -22.45 -2.86 -8.33
C LEU A 246 -22.26 -2.11 -9.66
N CYS A 247 -23.35 -1.56 -10.19
CA CYS A 247 -23.34 -0.77 -11.42
C CYS A 247 -22.96 0.67 -11.11
N GLY A 248 -21.98 1.23 -11.82
CA GLY A 248 -21.59 2.61 -11.58
C GLY A 248 -20.45 3.12 -12.47
N PRO A 249 -20.17 4.43 -12.43
CA PRO A 249 -19.22 5.11 -13.33
C PRO A 249 -17.74 4.71 -13.14
N TRP A 250 -17.41 3.91 -12.12
CA TRP A 250 -16.08 3.31 -11.92
C TRP A 250 -15.77 2.21 -12.93
N GLN A 251 -16.80 1.53 -13.46
CA GLN A 251 -16.63 0.43 -14.40
C GLN A 251 -15.92 0.91 -15.68
N GLU A 252 -16.26 2.10 -16.17
CA GLU A 252 -15.60 2.75 -17.33
C GLU A 252 -14.11 3.04 -17.08
N ARG A 253 -13.67 3.03 -15.81
CA ARG A 253 -12.28 3.23 -15.40
C ARG A 253 -11.58 1.92 -15.00
N GLY A 254 -12.19 0.77 -15.30
CA GLY A 254 -11.67 -0.54 -14.93
C GLY A 254 -11.70 -0.80 -13.42
N MET A 255 -12.62 -0.19 -12.68
CA MET A 255 -12.79 -0.44 -11.25
C MET A 255 -14.11 -1.19 -11.01
N HIS A 256 -14.04 -2.29 -10.27
CA HIS A 256 -15.19 -3.11 -9.93
C HIS A 256 -15.45 -2.99 -8.43
N ILE A 257 -16.54 -2.32 -8.07
CA ILE A 257 -17.06 -2.32 -6.70
C ILE A 257 -18.05 -3.48 -6.60
N GLN A 258 -17.91 -4.33 -5.58
CA GLN A 258 -18.72 -5.52 -5.39
C GLN A 258 -19.20 -5.61 -3.95
N GLU A 259 -20.46 -5.98 -3.76
CA GLU A 259 -21.01 -6.35 -2.46
C GLU A 259 -20.72 -7.83 -2.18
N ILE A 260 -20.27 -8.13 -0.96
CA ILE A 260 -20.10 -9.52 -0.51
C ILE A 260 -21.44 -10.04 0.01
N LEU A 261 -21.88 -11.18 -0.52
CA LEU A 261 -23.17 -11.78 -0.19
C LEU A 261 -23.04 -12.85 0.90
N ASN A 262 -24.12 -13.04 1.64
CA ASN A 262 -24.25 -14.07 2.67
C ASN A 262 -23.15 -13.98 3.75
N TYR A 263 -22.75 -12.79 4.15
CA TYR A 263 -21.74 -12.59 5.19
C TYR A 263 -22.36 -11.83 6.38
N PRO A 264 -21.97 -12.10 7.64
CA PRO A 264 -22.64 -11.50 8.81
C PRO A 264 -22.43 -9.99 8.94
N VAL A 265 -21.32 -9.47 8.40
CA VAL A 265 -21.07 -8.02 8.29
C VAL A 265 -21.36 -7.58 6.87
N LYS A 266 -21.92 -6.39 6.67
CA LYS A 266 -21.98 -5.76 5.35
C LYS A 266 -20.59 -5.39 4.88
N VAL A 267 -20.23 -5.84 3.67
CA VAL A 267 -18.89 -5.65 3.13
C VAL A 267 -18.97 -5.20 1.68
N LEU A 268 -18.16 -4.20 1.34
CA LEU A 268 -17.86 -3.83 -0.03
C LEU A 268 -16.44 -4.26 -0.35
N SER A 269 -16.20 -4.69 -1.57
CA SER A 269 -14.86 -4.88 -2.10
C SER A 269 -14.67 -4.04 -3.34
N VAL A 270 -13.50 -3.41 -3.46
CA VAL A 270 -13.08 -2.65 -4.63
C VAL A 270 -11.91 -3.39 -5.24
N LYS A 271 -12.07 -3.86 -6.48
CA LYS A 271 -11.02 -4.52 -7.26
C LYS A 271 -10.66 -3.69 -8.48
N GLY A 272 -9.37 -3.45 -8.68
CA GLY A 272 -8.87 -2.73 -9.84
C GLY A 272 -8.43 -3.64 -10.98
N THR A 273 -8.95 -3.42 -12.19
CA THR A 273 -8.38 -3.88 -13.47
C THR A 273 -7.72 -2.72 -14.25
N GLY A 274 -7.86 -1.50 -13.74
CA GLY A 274 -7.25 -0.26 -14.26
C GLY A 274 -5.96 0.13 -13.51
N THR A 275 -5.72 1.44 -13.35
CA THR A 275 -4.50 1.95 -12.70
C THR A 275 -4.59 1.91 -11.17
N LEU A 276 -3.45 1.70 -10.50
CA LEU A 276 -3.35 1.74 -9.03
C LEU A 276 -3.88 3.05 -8.44
N LYS A 277 -3.60 4.15 -9.13
CA LYS A 277 -4.08 5.50 -8.78
C LYS A 277 -5.61 5.60 -8.76
N SER A 278 -6.28 4.90 -9.67
CA SER A 278 -7.74 4.88 -9.72
C SER A 278 -8.31 4.08 -8.54
N LEU A 279 -7.68 2.96 -8.17
CA LEU A 279 -8.04 2.20 -6.97
C LEU A 279 -7.88 3.05 -5.71
N ILE A 280 -6.70 3.65 -5.51
CA ILE A 280 -6.42 4.53 -4.36
C ILE A 280 -7.45 5.64 -4.27
N LYS A 281 -7.75 6.30 -5.40
CA LYS A 281 -8.72 7.40 -5.42
C LYS A 281 -10.12 6.95 -5.01
N VAL A 282 -10.63 5.85 -5.57
CA VAL A 282 -11.97 5.35 -5.25
C VAL A 282 -12.05 4.92 -3.78
N VAL A 283 -11.04 4.19 -3.28
CA VAL A 283 -11.01 3.75 -1.88
C VAL A 283 -10.90 4.95 -0.94
N ALA A 284 -10.05 5.94 -1.24
CA ALA A 284 -9.91 7.15 -0.44
C ALA A 284 -11.22 7.97 -0.39
N GLU A 285 -11.94 8.07 -1.52
CA GLU A 285 -13.25 8.75 -1.58
C GLU A 285 -14.26 8.04 -0.66
N ILE A 286 -14.37 6.71 -0.73
CA ILE A 286 -15.28 5.93 0.14
C ILE A 286 -14.88 6.08 1.62
N CYS A 287 -13.59 5.98 1.95
CA CYS A 287 -13.12 6.16 3.32
C CYS A 287 -13.40 7.56 3.86
N SER A 288 -13.13 8.62 3.07
CA SER A 288 -13.44 10.01 3.46
C SER A 288 -14.93 10.18 3.75
N SER A 289 -15.78 9.61 2.89
CA SER A 289 -17.24 9.62 3.02
C SER A 289 -17.73 8.95 4.32
N LEU A 290 -17.14 7.82 4.71
CA LEU A 290 -17.43 7.16 5.99
C LEU A 290 -16.94 7.97 7.20
N GLN A 291 -15.76 8.57 7.11
CA GLN A 291 -15.18 9.39 8.18
C GLN A 291 -15.98 10.69 8.42
N GLU A 292 -16.48 11.32 7.37
CA GLU A 292 -17.35 12.51 7.46
C GLU A 292 -18.66 12.22 8.22
N GLN A 293 -19.12 10.97 8.16
CA GLN A 293 -20.31 10.50 8.87
C GLN A 293 -20.01 9.92 10.25
N GLU A 294 -18.73 9.92 10.66
CA GLU A 294 -18.26 9.25 11.87
C GLU A 294 -18.65 7.77 11.93
N ILE A 295 -18.78 7.11 10.77
CA ILE A 295 -19.06 5.68 10.69
C ILE A 295 -17.73 4.94 10.91
N PRO A 296 -17.60 4.11 11.97
CA PRO A 296 -16.42 3.26 12.15
C PRO A 296 -16.31 2.28 10.98
N TYR A 297 -15.09 1.98 10.56
CA TYR A 297 -14.89 0.97 9.53
C TYR A 297 -13.53 0.31 9.66
N SER A 298 -13.45 -0.91 9.14
CA SER A 298 -12.19 -1.58 8.89
C SER A 298 -11.93 -1.70 7.40
N LEU A 299 -10.66 -1.72 7.03
CA LEU A 299 -10.17 -1.89 5.67
C LEU A 299 -9.20 -3.07 5.64
N LEU A 300 -9.30 -3.90 4.61
CA LEU A 300 -8.38 -5.01 4.36
C LEU A 300 -7.94 -5.01 2.90
N MET A 301 -6.64 -4.93 2.66
CA MET A 301 -6.00 -5.06 1.36
C MET A 301 -5.52 -6.50 1.18
N SER A 302 -5.83 -7.07 0.02
CA SER A 302 -5.55 -8.45 -0.39
C SER A 302 -5.16 -8.47 -1.86
N ASP A 303 -4.86 -9.66 -2.40
CA ASP A 303 -4.58 -9.87 -3.83
C ASP A 303 -3.47 -8.92 -4.31
N TYR A 304 -2.29 -8.99 -3.65
CA TYR A 304 -1.14 -8.12 -3.94
C TYR A 304 -1.40 -6.61 -3.76
N GLY A 305 -2.40 -6.24 -2.95
CA GLY A 305 -2.83 -4.85 -2.76
C GLY A 305 -3.78 -4.33 -3.84
N THR A 306 -4.28 -5.20 -4.73
CA THR A 306 -5.15 -4.82 -5.86
C THR A 306 -6.64 -4.96 -5.54
N LYS A 307 -6.97 -5.62 -4.44
CA LYS A 307 -8.33 -5.80 -3.94
C LYS A 307 -8.43 -5.30 -2.51
N VAL A 308 -9.35 -4.36 -2.27
CA VAL A 308 -9.58 -3.77 -0.94
C VAL A 308 -11.00 -4.09 -0.48
N PHE A 309 -11.14 -4.69 0.69
CA PHE A 309 -12.40 -4.87 1.40
C PHE A 309 -12.62 -3.73 2.39
N LEU A 310 -13.86 -3.27 2.48
CA LEU A 310 -14.33 -2.23 3.38
C LEU A 310 -15.48 -2.80 4.22
N PHE A 311 -15.32 -2.73 5.53
CA PHE A 311 -16.26 -3.23 6.53
C PHE A 311 -16.82 -2.03 7.32
N PRO A 312 -17.83 -1.33 6.81
CA PRO A 312 -18.51 -0.31 7.59
C PRO A 312 -19.21 -0.97 8.78
N GLN A 313 -19.03 -0.39 9.96
CA GLN A 313 -19.51 -0.95 11.22
C GLN A 313 -20.56 -0.03 11.85
N LEU A 314 -21.49 -0.63 12.57
CA LEU A 314 -22.47 0.08 13.36
C LEU A 314 -21.82 0.62 14.64
N HIS A 315 -21.98 1.92 14.88
CA HIS A 315 -21.61 2.54 16.15
C HIS A 315 -22.86 2.64 17.05
N THR A 316 -22.91 1.88 18.13
CA THR A 316 -23.96 2.03 19.16
C THR A 316 -23.35 2.30 20.54
N LEU A 317 -24.11 2.98 21.41
CA LEU A 317 -23.72 3.19 22.81
C LEU A 317 -23.61 1.87 23.60
N GLU A 318 -24.25 0.79 23.13
CA GLU A 318 -24.24 -0.53 23.77
C GLU A 318 -23.04 -1.38 23.33
N THR A 319 -22.52 -1.16 22.12
CA THR A 319 -21.29 -1.78 21.63
C THR A 319 -20.09 -0.93 22.04
N SER A 320 -19.46 -1.25 23.17
CA SER A 320 -18.32 -0.50 23.72
C SER A 320 -17.00 -0.65 22.94
N GLY A 321 -17.05 -1.03 21.66
CA GLY A 321 -15.87 -1.32 20.84
C GLY A 321 -16.14 -1.28 19.33
N SER A 322 -15.15 -1.71 18.56
CA SER A 322 -15.23 -1.95 17.11
C SER A 322 -14.54 -3.27 16.81
N LEU A 323 -14.98 -3.98 15.78
CA LEU A 323 -14.28 -5.17 15.30
C LEU A 323 -12.99 -4.77 14.60
N SER A 324 -11.96 -5.61 14.72
CA SER A 324 -10.75 -5.48 13.89
C SER A 324 -11.00 -5.96 12.47
N ALA A 325 -10.21 -5.47 11.50
CA ALA A 325 -10.24 -5.95 10.13
C ALA A 325 -10.07 -7.48 10.01
N TRP A 326 -9.25 -8.09 10.88
CA TRP A 326 -9.02 -9.54 10.90
C TRP A 326 -10.29 -10.29 11.32
N GLU A 327 -10.97 -9.83 12.37
CA GLU A 327 -12.24 -10.41 12.83
C GLU A 327 -13.34 -10.22 11.79
N CYS A 328 -13.46 -9.01 11.22
CA CYS A 328 -14.36 -8.75 10.10
C CYS A 328 -14.09 -9.69 8.92
N ALA A 329 -12.83 -10.02 8.64
CA ALA A 329 -12.47 -10.94 7.57
C ALA A 329 -12.75 -12.43 7.89
N GLY A 330 -13.12 -12.73 9.13
CA GLY A 330 -13.51 -14.05 9.60
C GLY A 330 -12.44 -14.80 10.39
N HIS A 331 -11.37 -14.10 10.81
CA HIS A 331 -10.31 -14.63 11.64
C HIS A 331 -10.44 -14.12 13.08
N VAL A 332 -10.82 -15.00 14.00
CA VAL A 332 -11.13 -14.65 15.38
C VAL A 332 -10.04 -15.16 16.31
N VAL A 333 -9.40 -14.25 17.05
CA VAL A 333 -8.37 -14.57 18.04
C VAL A 333 -8.99 -14.65 19.44
N PHE A 334 -8.87 -15.81 20.07
CA PHE A 334 -9.37 -16.11 21.40
C PHE A 334 -8.25 -16.03 22.43
N LYS A 335 -8.51 -15.36 23.55
CA LYS A 335 -7.59 -15.24 24.69
C LYS A 335 -7.78 -16.34 25.73
N ALA A 336 -9.02 -16.84 25.85
CA ALA A 336 -9.39 -17.88 26.80
C ALA A 336 -9.55 -19.23 26.10
N ARG A 337 -9.00 -20.29 26.70
CA ARG A 337 -9.04 -21.64 26.14
C ARG A 337 -10.48 -22.14 25.97
N SER A 338 -11.34 -21.91 26.95
CA SER A 338 -12.76 -22.29 26.89
C SER A 338 -13.46 -21.66 25.68
N GLY A 339 -13.26 -20.36 25.47
CA GLY A 339 -13.84 -19.65 24.32
C GLY A 339 -13.37 -20.20 22.98
N TYR A 340 -12.11 -20.60 22.86
CA TYR A 340 -11.59 -21.26 21.66
C TYR A 340 -12.18 -22.65 21.46
N ASP A 341 -12.19 -23.50 22.49
CA ASP A 341 -12.63 -24.89 22.39
C ASP A 341 -14.12 -24.98 22.05
N GLU A 342 -14.94 -24.13 22.68
CA GLU A 342 -16.40 -24.08 22.53
C GLU A 342 -16.87 -23.21 21.35
N ALA A 343 -15.96 -22.54 20.63
CA ALA A 343 -16.32 -21.63 19.54
C ALA A 343 -17.19 -22.30 18.46
N THR A 344 -18.41 -21.77 18.26
CA THR A 344 -19.34 -22.21 17.21
C THR A 344 -19.49 -21.16 16.11
N GLU A 345 -19.95 -21.58 14.92
CA GLU A 345 -20.26 -20.65 13.83
C GLU A 345 -21.38 -19.68 14.23
N GLU A 346 -22.35 -20.13 15.02
CA GLU A 346 -23.46 -19.31 15.50
C GLU A 346 -22.99 -18.15 16.40
N ASP A 347 -22.03 -18.42 17.30
CA ASP A 347 -21.46 -17.39 18.17
C ASP A 347 -20.70 -16.34 17.37
N VAL A 348 -19.92 -16.76 16.38
CA VAL A 348 -19.18 -15.83 15.51
C VAL A 348 -20.13 -15.02 14.64
N LEU A 349 -21.16 -15.63 14.06
CA LEU A 349 -22.20 -14.94 13.29
C LEU A 349 -22.90 -13.88 14.15
N LYS A 350 -23.27 -14.23 15.39
CA LYS A 350 -23.91 -13.31 16.33
C LYS A 350 -22.99 -12.15 16.69
N ARG A 351 -21.71 -12.43 17.00
CA ARG A 351 -20.71 -11.42 17.34
C ARG A 351 -20.47 -10.46 16.18
N LEU A 352 -20.24 -10.97 14.98
CA LEU A 352 -20.00 -10.14 13.79
C LEU A 352 -21.25 -9.34 13.40
N GLY A 353 -22.42 -9.98 13.42
CA GLY A 353 -23.69 -9.34 13.08
C GLY A 353 -24.07 -8.18 14.00
N ALA A 354 -23.64 -8.20 15.28
CA ALA A 354 -23.89 -7.11 16.22
C ALA A 354 -23.24 -5.76 15.81
N PHE A 355 -22.19 -5.81 14.99
CA PHE A 355 -21.50 -4.61 14.47
C PHE A 355 -21.86 -4.33 13.01
N SER A 356 -22.75 -5.11 12.39
CA SER A 356 -23.12 -4.90 10.99
C SER A 356 -24.11 -3.74 10.84
N LEU A 357 -23.96 -2.96 9.77
CA LEU A 357 -25.04 -2.09 9.31
C LEU A 357 -26.27 -2.91 8.91
N ASN A 358 -27.46 -2.32 9.08
CA ASN A 358 -28.69 -2.89 8.54
C ASN A 358 -28.80 -2.66 7.02
N ASP A 359 -29.77 -3.33 6.38
CA ASP A 359 -29.95 -3.28 4.91
C ASP A 359 -30.26 -1.86 4.40
N GLU A 360 -31.00 -1.06 5.17
CA GLU A 360 -31.36 0.31 4.79
C GLU A 360 -30.13 1.24 4.85
N GLN A 361 -29.40 1.21 5.96
CA GLN A 361 -28.15 1.97 6.15
C GLN A 361 -27.13 1.60 5.09
N PHE A 362 -26.93 0.31 4.84
CA PHE A 362 -26.00 -0.15 3.81
C PHE A 362 -26.47 0.20 2.39
N GLY A 363 -27.78 0.21 2.16
CA GLY A 363 -28.39 0.71 0.92
C GLY A 363 -28.06 2.18 0.67
N VAL A 364 -28.20 3.03 1.70
CA VAL A 364 -27.85 4.46 1.62
C VAL A 364 -26.37 4.65 1.29
N GLU A 365 -25.48 3.90 1.92
CA GLU A 365 -24.04 3.95 1.62
C GLU A 365 -23.74 3.54 0.17
N LYS A 366 -24.37 2.46 -0.33
CA LYS A 366 -24.22 2.04 -1.73
C LYS A 366 -24.71 3.11 -2.71
N GLU A 367 -25.88 3.68 -2.46
CA GLU A 367 -26.42 4.75 -3.30
C GLU A 367 -25.54 6.01 -3.25
N ARG A 368 -24.94 6.31 -2.10
CA ARG A 368 -24.01 7.44 -1.97
C ARG A 368 -22.76 7.22 -2.80
N ILE A 369 -22.15 6.03 -2.70
CA ILE A 369 -21.02 5.64 -3.52
C ILE A 369 -21.40 5.83 -4.99
N GLU A 370 -22.55 5.27 -5.43
CA GLU A 370 -23.13 5.43 -6.76
C GLU A 370 -23.32 6.89 -7.22
N ARG A 371 -23.77 7.77 -6.31
CA ARG A 371 -24.08 9.19 -6.58
C ARG A 371 -22.89 10.14 -6.48
N GLU A 372 -21.83 9.83 -5.74
CA GLU A 372 -20.74 10.77 -5.40
C GLU A 372 -19.93 11.26 -6.61
N ARG A 373 -20.24 10.79 -7.82
CA ARG A 373 -19.75 11.39 -9.06
C ARG A 373 -20.72 12.29 -9.81
N ALA A 374 -22.03 12.16 -9.62
CA ALA A 374 -23.00 13.03 -10.31
C ALA A 374 -22.83 14.49 -9.86
N VAL A 375 -22.61 14.72 -8.57
CA VAL A 375 -22.42 16.05 -7.99
C VAL A 375 -21.03 16.61 -8.30
N ALA A 376 -19.97 15.81 -8.22
CA ALA A 376 -18.61 16.24 -8.57
C ALA A 376 -18.45 16.51 -10.08
N ALA A 377 -19.10 15.70 -10.94
CA ALA A 377 -19.15 15.95 -12.38
C ALA A 377 -20.02 17.17 -12.72
N ALA A 378 -21.16 17.37 -12.04
CA ALA A 378 -21.97 18.57 -12.18
C ALA A 378 -21.24 19.83 -11.69
N ALA A 379 -20.48 19.75 -10.60
CA ALA A 379 -19.65 20.85 -10.10
C ALA A 379 -18.48 21.16 -11.02
N ALA A 380 -17.82 20.14 -11.59
CA ALA A 380 -16.78 20.32 -12.60
C ALA A 380 -17.33 20.89 -13.92
N MET A 381 -18.53 20.45 -14.34
CA MET A 381 -19.25 21.05 -15.48
C MET A 381 -19.66 22.49 -15.17
N ALA A 382 -20.16 22.80 -13.98
CA ALA A 382 -20.50 24.16 -13.56
C ALA A 382 -19.27 25.07 -13.52
N ALA A 383 -18.13 24.58 -13.01
CA ALA A 383 -16.87 25.30 -13.02
C ALA A 383 -16.33 25.52 -14.45
N SER A 384 -16.46 24.52 -15.34
CA SER A 384 -16.14 24.64 -16.75
C SER A 384 -17.05 25.63 -17.47
N VAL A 385 -18.35 25.63 -17.17
CA VAL A 385 -19.32 26.58 -17.73
C VAL A 385 -19.02 27.99 -17.23
N MET A 386 -18.73 28.18 -15.94
CA MET A 386 -18.30 29.47 -15.38
C MET A 386 -16.97 29.96 -15.98
N SER A 387 -16.02 29.06 -16.26
CA SER A 387 -14.79 29.38 -16.98
C SER A 387 -15.05 29.76 -18.45
N SER A 388 -16.04 29.17 -19.10
CA SER A 388 -16.42 29.48 -20.49
C SER A 388 -17.25 30.77 -20.62
N LEU A 389 -17.83 31.25 -19.52
CA LEU A 389 -18.58 32.51 -19.42
C LEU A 389 -17.72 33.72 -19.05
N SER A 390 -16.39 33.54 -18.91
CA SER A 390 -15.46 34.68 -18.91
C SER A 390 -15.46 35.33 -20.29
N LEU A 391 -16.18 36.45 -20.38
CA LEU A 391 -16.27 37.34 -21.52
C LEU A 391 -14.90 37.56 -22.16
N LYS A 392 -14.80 37.28 -23.46
CA LYS A 392 -13.70 37.75 -24.32
C LYS A 392 -13.46 39.24 -24.06
N PRO A 393 -12.22 39.70 -23.83
CA PRO A 393 -11.96 41.13 -23.81
C PRO A 393 -12.29 41.71 -25.19
N SER A 394 -13.10 42.77 -25.20
CA SER A 394 -13.42 43.57 -26.38
C SER A 394 -12.16 44.22 -26.96
N PRO A 395 -12.12 44.53 -28.26
CA PRO A 395 -10.94 45.12 -28.89
C PRO A 395 -10.64 46.49 -28.28
N PHE A 396 -9.37 46.68 -27.93
CA PHE A 396 -8.83 47.87 -27.29
C PHE A 396 -9.09 49.11 -28.16
N LEU A 397 -9.75 50.11 -27.56
CA LEU A 397 -9.78 51.48 -28.06
C LEU A 397 -8.40 52.11 -27.79
N GLU A 398 -7.72 52.59 -28.83
CA GLU A 398 -6.45 53.31 -28.73
C GLU A 398 -6.57 54.50 -27.76
N LYS A 399 -5.73 54.51 -26.72
CA LYS A 399 -5.50 55.70 -25.89
C LYS A 399 -4.17 56.32 -26.27
N SER A 400 -4.25 57.58 -26.69
CA SER A 400 -3.14 58.47 -27.05
C SER A 400 -2.05 58.53 -25.97
N ALA A 401 -0.80 58.43 -26.41
CA ALA A 401 0.38 58.47 -25.56
C ALA A 401 0.66 59.89 -25.05
N VAL A 402 0.71 60.05 -23.72
CA VAL A 402 1.29 61.25 -23.09
C VAL A 402 2.80 61.11 -23.07
N ARG A 403 3.48 62.09 -23.66
CA ARG A 403 4.93 62.17 -23.90
C ARG A 403 5.64 62.62 -22.61
N GLY A 404 6.63 61.85 -22.13
CA GLY A 404 7.68 62.43 -21.25
C GLY A 404 8.09 61.71 -19.96
N LEU A 405 7.83 60.42 -19.76
CA LEU A 405 8.42 59.67 -18.62
C LEU A 405 8.92 58.28 -19.06
N PRO A 406 10.15 57.85 -18.71
CA PRO A 406 10.68 56.55 -19.10
C PRO A 406 10.06 55.43 -18.26
N SER A 407 9.48 54.42 -18.91
CA SER A 407 9.00 53.21 -18.23
C SER A 407 10.15 52.22 -18.01
N LEU A 408 10.42 51.92 -16.74
CA LEU A 408 11.22 50.78 -16.31
C LEU A 408 10.34 49.52 -16.39
N ALA A 409 10.29 48.89 -17.56
CA ALA A 409 9.72 47.55 -17.72
C ALA A 409 10.66 46.71 -18.60
N ARG A 410 11.27 45.72 -17.96
CA ARG A 410 12.17 44.73 -18.55
C ARG A 410 11.36 43.82 -19.49
N PRO A 411 11.70 43.66 -20.78
CA PRO A 411 11.00 42.71 -21.62
C PRO A 411 11.42 41.28 -21.26
N SER A 412 10.46 40.44 -20.88
CA SER A 412 10.64 39.00 -20.82
C SER A 412 10.85 38.46 -22.24
N SER A 413 12.02 37.87 -22.48
CA SER A 413 12.35 37.21 -23.73
C SER A 413 11.43 35.99 -23.93
N SER A 414 10.58 36.01 -24.96
CA SER A 414 9.85 34.83 -25.40
C SER A 414 10.79 33.88 -26.15
N PHE A 415 11.16 32.78 -25.51
CA PHE A 415 11.90 31.70 -26.15
C PHE A 415 10.92 30.85 -26.98
N LYS A 416 11.06 30.91 -28.30
CA LYS A 416 10.25 30.13 -29.25
C LYS A 416 11.16 29.10 -29.93
N VAL A 417 10.98 27.83 -29.60
CA VAL A 417 11.64 26.72 -30.29
C VAL A 417 10.79 26.36 -31.50
N GLN A 418 11.36 26.45 -32.69
CA GLN A 418 10.76 26.02 -33.95
C GLN A 418 11.66 24.92 -34.53
N ALA A 419 11.19 23.67 -34.50
CA ALA A 419 11.89 22.58 -35.18
C ALA A 419 11.75 22.77 -36.70
N SER A 420 12.86 22.88 -37.41
CA SER A 420 12.88 22.86 -38.87
C SER A 420 12.68 21.43 -39.35
N GLY A 421 11.68 21.20 -40.19
CA GLY A 421 11.43 19.92 -40.83
C GLY A 421 12.54 19.57 -41.84
N GLY A 422 13.61 18.94 -41.37
CA GLY A 422 14.68 18.42 -42.22
C GLY A 422 14.29 17.08 -42.86
N LYS A 423 14.31 17.00 -44.20
CA LYS A 423 14.19 15.76 -44.97
C LYS A 423 15.28 14.75 -44.55
N LYS A 424 14.90 13.56 -44.10
CA LYS A 424 15.83 12.45 -43.83
C LYS A 424 16.54 12.03 -45.12
N ILE A 425 17.86 12.08 -45.14
CA ILE A 425 18.69 11.57 -46.24
C ILE A 425 18.93 10.07 -45.98
N LYS A 426 18.52 9.22 -46.93
CA LYS A 426 18.80 7.76 -46.90
C LYS A 426 20.09 7.49 -47.67
N THR A 427 21.04 6.77 -47.07
CA THR A 427 22.25 6.29 -47.75
C THR A 427 22.54 4.84 -47.37
N ASN A 428 23.07 4.06 -48.32
CA ASN A 428 23.23 2.61 -48.20
C ASN A 428 24.59 2.19 -47.62
N THR A 429 25.46 3.13 -47.26
CA THR A 429 26.80 2.87 -46.72
C THR A 429 27.04 3.74 -45.48
N PRO A 430 27.57 3.18 -44.38
CA PRO A 430 27.82 3.95 -43.17
C PRO A 430 28.88 5.01 -43.45
N TYR A 431 28.59 6.26 -43.09
CA TYR A 431 29.61 7.29 -43.11
C TYR A 431 30.66 6.95 -42.05
N GLY A 432 31.92 6.86 -42.46
CA GLY A 432 33.04 6.50 -41.57
C GLY A 432 33.23 7.48 -40.39
N PRO A 433 34.30 7.32 -39.59
CA PRO A 433 34.48 7.95 -38.26
C PRO A 433 34.57 9.51 -38.21
N GLY A 434 34.18 10.19 -39.28
CA GLY A 434 33.96 11.64 -39.34
C GLY A 434 32.73 12.00 -40.19
N GLY A 435 31.69 11.17 -40.13
CA GLY A 435 30.54 11.21 -41.03
C GLY A 435 29.68 12.47 -40.92
N GLY A 436 30.11 13.54 -41.57
CA GLY A 436 29.26 14.67 -41.98
C GLY A 436 29.31 15.94 -41.13
N MET A 437 30.14 16.01 -40.07
CA MET A 437 30.21 17.21 -39.23
C MET A 437 31.27 18.20 -39.70
N ASN A 438 30.91 19.11 -40.61
CA ASN A 438 31.74 20.25 -40.97
C ASN A 438 31.62 21.35 -39.90
N LEU A 439 32.44 21.27 -38.83
CA LEU A 439 32.55 22.35 -37.86
C LEU A 439 33.35 23.51 -38.46
N LYS A 440 32.83 24.74 -38.35
CA LYS A 440 33.55 25.94 -38.78
C LYS A 440 34.83 26.05 -37.93
N ASN A 441 35.99 25.93 -38.57
CA ASN A 441 37.32 25.92 -37.92
C ASN A 441 37.63 24.68 -37.04
N GLY A 442 36.83 23.60 -37.09
CA GLY A 442 37.12 22.35 -36.37
C GLY A 442 36.94 22.42 -34.85
N LEU A 443 36.18 23.40 -34.35
CA LEU A 443 35.88 23.59 -32.92
C LEU A 443 34.39 23.34 -32.65
N ASP A 444 34.08 22.77 -31.49
CA ASP A 444 32.70 22.61 -31.02
C ASP A 444 32.08 23.96 -30.60
N ALA A 445 30.79 23.95 -30.23
CA ALA A 445 30.07 25.15 -29.78
C ALA A 445 30.65 25.78 -28.49
N SER A 446 31.56 25.08 -27.81
CA SER A 446 32.31 25.55 -26.63
C SER A 446 33.74 25.99 -26.97
N GLY A 447 34.13 26.01 -28.25
CA GLY A 447 35.43 26.47 -28.72
C GLY A 447 36.57 25.48 -28.52
N ARG A 448 36.28 24.19 -28.27
CA ARG A 448 37.30 23.15 -28.01
C ARG A 448 37.45 22.22 -29.22
N LYS A 449 38.67 21.70 -29.42
CA LYS A 449 38.92 20.63 -30.39
C LYS A 449 38.46 19.30 -29.78
N PRO A 450 37.54 18.56 -30.40
CA PRO A 450 37.08 17.28 -29.87
C PRO A 450 38.21 16.26 -29.90
N THR A 451 38.41 15.53 -28.79
CA THR A 451 39.51 14.55 -28.61
C THR A 451 39.04 13.09 -28.64
N GLY A 452 37.79 12.81 -29.01
CA GLY A 452 37.24 11.46 -29.13
C GLY A 452 36.95 11.05 -30.58
N LYS A 453 37.21 9.78 -30.91
CA LYS A 453 36.79 9.17 -32.18
C LYS A 453 35.28 8.94 -32.14
N GLY A 454 34.55 9.46 -33.13
CA GLY A 454 33.08 9.45 -33.17
C GLY A 454 32.46 8.05 -33.23
N VAL A 455 31.20 7.96 -32.77
CA VAL A 455 30.40 6.72 -32.73
C VAL A 455 29.76 6.45 -34.10
N TYR A 456 29.74 5.19 -34.54
CA TYR A 456 29.09 4.76 -35.79
C TYR A 456 27.56 4.85 -35.69
N GLN A 457 26.91 5.51 -36.64
CA GLN A 457 25.45 5.51 -36.76
C GLN A 457 25.03 4.46 -37.81
N PHE A 458 24.44 3.35 -37.38
CA PHE A 458 23.77 2.40 -38.27
C PHE A 458 22.40 2.96 -38.67
N VAL A 459 22.04 2.79 -39.94
CA VAL A 459 20.89 3.49 -40.53
C VAL A 459 19.56 2.82 -40.17
N ASP A 460 19.52 1.51 -39.90
CA ASP A 460 18.27 0.81 -39.57
C ASP A 460 18.53 -0.51 -38.81
N LYS A 461 18.81 -0.43 -37.50
CA LYS A 461 18.70 -1.62 -36.64
C LYS A 461 18.08 -1.21 -35.30
N TYR A 462 16.81 -1.57 -35.16
CA TYR A 462 15.93 -1.40 -33.99
C TYR A 462 15.23 -0.03 -33.87
N GLY A 463 13.92 -0.02 -34.15
CA GLY A 463 13.04 1.14 -34.05
C GLY A 463 12.65 1.49 -32.61
N ALA A 464 13.62 1.70 -31.73
CA ALA A 464 13.46 2.31 -30.41
C ALA A 464 14.84 2.73 -29.85
N ASN A 465 14.92 3.86 -29.15
CA ASN A 465 16.10 4.24 -28.36
C ASN A 465 16.25 3.23 -27.20
N VAL A 466 17.17 2.29 -27.34
CA VAL A 466 17.62 1.44 -26.23
C VAL A 466 19.07 1.81 -25.98
N ASP A 467 19.33 2.46 -24.85
CA ASP A 467 20.66 2.79 -24.35
C ASP A 467 21.37 1.47 -24.01
N GLY A 468 22.11 0.93 -24.98
CA GLY A 468 22.90 -0.28 -24.81
C GLY A 468 24.22 0.03 -24.10
N TYR A 469 24.18 0.26 -22.79
CA TYR A 469 25.35 -0.01 -21.96
C TYR A 469 25.45 -1.52 -21.78
N SER A 470 26.07 -2.19 -22.76
CA SER A 470 26.77 -3.45 -22.46
C SER A 470 28.15 -3.08 -21.92
N PRO A 471 28.55 -3.55 -20.73
CA PRO A 471 29.95 -3.45 -20.35
C PRO A 471 30.75 -4.30 -21.35
N ILE A 472 31.84 -3.73 -21.86
CA ILE A 472 32.78 -4.47 -22.70
C ILE A 472 33.50 -5.44 -21.76
N TYR A 473 32.96 -6.65 -21.60
CA TYR A 473 33.69 -7.76 -20.97
C TYR A 473 34.41 -8.53 -22.08
N THR A 474 35.74 -8.57 -21.99
CA THR A 474 36.54 -9.47 -22.82
C THR A 474 36.39 -10.91 -22.31
N PRO A 475 36.42 -11.94 -23.18
CA PRO A 475 36.26 -13.35 -22.79
C PRO A 475 37.25 -13.82 -21.71
N ASP A 476 38.35 -13.11 -21.54
CA ASP A 476 39.42 -13.43 -20.61
C ASP A 476 39.13 -13.03 -19.14
N GLU A 477 38.01 -12.33 -18.88
CA GLU A 477 37.61 -11.88 -17.53
C GLU A 477 36.63 -12.83 -16.82
N TRP A 478 36.29 -13.97 -17.43
CA TRP A 478 35.47 -14.98 -16.77
C TRP A 478 36.28 -15.68 -15.68
N SER A 479 35.82 -15.63 -14.43
CA SER A 479 36.29 -16.58 -13.43
C SER A 479 35.91 -18.00 -13.89
N PRO A 480 36.80 -19.01 -13.77
CA PRO A 480 36.47 -20.40 -14.11
C PRO A 480 35.33 -21.00 -13.28
N SER A 481 34.87 -20.26 -12.27
CA SER A 481 33.91 -20.64 -11.24
C SER A 481 32.53 -19.96 -11.38
N GLY A 482 32.26 -19.27 -12.49
CA GLY A 482 30.93 -18.73 -12.79
C GLY A 482 29.97 -19.84 -13.22
N ASP A 483 28.76 -19.87 -12.64
CA ASP A 483 27.73 -20.91 -12.75
C ASP A 483 27.43 -21.37 -14.18
N VAL A 484 28.20 -22.34 -14.66
CA VAL A 484 27.78 -23.23 -15.73
C VAL A 484 27.44 -24.55 -15.04
N TYR A 485 26.16 -24.90 -14.98
CA TYR A 485 25.71 -26.24 -14.60
C TYR A 485 26.14 -27.24 -15.67
N VAL A 486 27.44 -27.53 -15.75
CA VAL A 486 27.98 -28.66 -16.49
C VAL A 486 28.15 -29.78 -15.49
N GLY A 487 27.03 -30.38 -15.06
CA GLY A 487 27.09 -31.75 -14.58
C GLY A 487 27.54 -32.59 -15.76
N GLY A 488 28.87 -32.71 -15.96
CA GLY A 488 29.47 -33.41 -17.09
C GLY A 488 28.98 -34.85 -17.17
N THR A 489 29.55 -35.66 -18.06
CA THR A 489 29.13 -37.07 -18.24
C THR A 489 28.99 -37.84 -16.92
N THR A 490 29.82 -37.53 -15.92
CA THR A 490 29.74 -38.04 -14.55
C THR A 490 28.49 -37.58 -13.78
N GLY A 491 28.12 -36.30 -13.84
CA GLY A 491 26.92 -35.78 -13.18
C GLY A 491 25.63 -36.33 -13.82
N LEU A 492 25.62 -36.44 -15.15
CA LEU A 492 24.53 -37.08 -15.88
C LEU A 492 24.39 -38.58 -15.52
N ALA A 493 25.51 -39.28 -15.33
CA ALA A 493 25.51 -40.68 -14.90
C ALA A 493 24.96 -40.84 -13.47
N ILE A 494 25.35 -39.96 -12.54
CA ILE A 494 24.82 -39.98 -11.16
C ILE A 494 23.30 -39.76 -11.17
N TRP A 495 22.81 -38.79 -11.94
CA TRP A 495 21.39 -38.53 -12.09
C TRP A 495 20.63 -39.72 -12.71
N ALA A 496 21.20 -40.35 -13.74
CA ALA A 496 20.57 -41.50 -14.39
C ALA A 496 20.46 -42.71 -13.43
N VAL A 497 21.49 -42.95 -12.60
CA VAL A 497 21.48 -44.03 -11.61
C VAL A 497 20.46 -43.77 -10.50
N THR A 498 20.36 -42.54 -9.99
CA THR A 498 19.38 -42.20 -8.95
C THR A 498 17.95 -42.28 -9.47
N LEU A 499 17.69 -41.81 -10.70
CA LEU A 499 16.38 -41.93 -11.33
C LEU A 499 16.00 -43.40 -11.56
N ALA A 500 16.92 -44.22 -12.06
CA ALA A 500 16.68 -45.66 -12.24
C ALA A 500 16.35 -46.35 -10.92
N GLY A 501 17.07 -46.02 -9.84
CA GLY A 501 16.81 -46.55 -8.50
C GLY A 501 15.42 -46.20 -7.98
N LEU A 502 14.98 -44.95 -8.17
CA LEU A 502 13.63 -44.50 -7.79
C LEU A 502 12.53 -45.25 -8.56
N LEU A 503 12.70 -45.41 -9.87
CA LEU A 503 11.73 -46.11 -10.71
C LEU A 503 11.65 -47.60 -10.38
N LEU A 504 12.80 -48.26 -10.15
CA LEU A 504 12.83 -49.67 -9.77
C LEU A 504 12.22 -49.88 -8.39
N GLY A 505 12.54 -48.99 -7.44
CA GLY A 505 11.95 -49.00 -6.10
C GLY A 505 10.44 -48.83 -6.14
N GLY A 506 9.94 -47.87 -6.93
CA GLY A 506 8.51 -47.65 -7.14
C GLY A 506 7.81 -48.87 -7.75
N ALA A 507 8.38 -49.46 -8.80
CA ALA A 507 7.83 -50.65 -9.44
C ALA A 507 7.78 -51.85 -8.48
N LEU A 508 8.81 -52.04 -7.65
CA LEU A 508 8.89 -53.12 -6.67
C LEU A 508 7.89 -52.93 -5.52
N LEU A 509 7.67 -51.68 -5.10
CA LEU A 509 6.66 -51.32 -4.10
C LEU A 509 5.25 -51.59 -4.63
N VAL A 510 4.97 -51.21 -5.89
CA VAL A 510 3.69 -51.49 -6.55
C VAL A 510 3.51 -53.00 -6.71
N TYR A 511 4.52 -53.73 -7.15
CA TYR A 511 4.44 -55.18 -7.29
C TYR A 511 4.11 -55.86 -5.95
N ASN A 512 4.87 -55.57 -4.89
CA ASN A 512 4.69 -56.16 -3.57
C ASN A 512 3.38 -55.77 -2.87
N THR A 513 2.76 -54.66 -3.26
CA THR A 513 1.48 -54.19 -2.70
C THR A 513 0.28 -54.49 -3.61
N SER A 514 0.52 -55.08 -4.79
CA SER A 514 -0.51 -55.46 -5.74
C SER A 514 -0.98 -56.90 -5.57
N ALA A 515 -2.17 -57.20 -6.06
CA ALA A 515 -2.75 -58.56 -6.09
C ALA A 515 -2.02 -59.53 -7.04
N LEU A 516 -0.91 -59.12 -7.67
CA LEU A 516 -0.02 -59.98 -8.48
C LEU A 516 1.05 -60.70 -7.63
N ALA A 517 1.27 -60.24 -6.38
CA ALA A 517 2.23 -60.83 -5.44
C ALA A 517 1.57 -61.67 -4.32
N GLN A 518 0.23 -61.71 -4.28
CA GLN A 518 -0.57 -62.70 -3.54
C GLN A 518 -0.93 -63.86 -4.47
#